data_AF-A0A9Q5U1Z1-F1
#
_entry.id   AF-A0A9Q5U1Z1-F1
#
_cell.length_a   1.000
_cell.length_b   1.000
_cell.length_c   1.000
_cell.angle_alpha   90.00
_cell.angle_beta   90.00
_cell.angle_gamma   90.00
#
_symmetry.space_group_name_H-M   'P 1'
#
loop_
_entity.id
_entity.type
_entity.pdbx_description
1 polymer ?
#
loop_
_entity_poly.entity_id
_entity_poly.type
_entity_poly.pdbx_seq_one_letter_code
_entity_poly.pdbx_strand_id
1 'polypeptide(L)'
;MKSKFEWVRKAQRCLRMLSELHRLGYQQLRGMSYFNAQGFRFAIAPRDYFADNGIAIPTDKLSDSLVAITGAGHYFSWTDTDGNDARTLAEKFITRFPDIALTGKGRDWGYAGWLSELIGFLEQGDMVPTVCWEEMEGLPENLTTLPVWVEGQDNFNWIGNKSVISQSNPHFPLPITKAGQSRGEWWGRQPYWTDALHEISQVMQDGGRLVTIDVKRIGDQLFDVNGPAYRLLDAMSSVSEHEGYEGYKGAPRLVLALLWKLQEISEQSKP
;
A
#
# COMPACT_ATOMS: atom_id res chain seq x y z
N MET A 1 26.12 10.10 -8.55
CA MET A 1 26.58 11.06 -9.59
C MET A 1 25.35 11.86 -10.04
N LYS A 2 25.42 13.20 -10.24
CA LYS A 2 24.24 13.95 -10.70
C LYS A 2 23.95 13.59 -12.16
N SER A 3 22.73 13.13 -12.46
CA SER A 3 22.28 12.85 -13.83
C SER A 3 22.53 14.04 -14.76
N LYS A 4 22.89 13.79 -16.02
CA LYS A 4 23.01 14.86 -17.04
C LYS A 4 21.63 15.34 -17.53
N PHE A 5 20.58 14.54 -17.36
CA PHE A 5 19.24 14.84 -17.83
C PHE A 5 18.42 15.62 -16.80
N GLU A 6 17.90 16.79 -17.21
CA GLU A 6 17.10 17.66 -16.33
C GLU A 6 15.86 16.97 -15.77
N TRP A 7 15.14 16.25 -16.62
CA TRP A 7 13.90 15.59 -16.24
C TRP A 7 14.14 14.43 -15.24
N VAL A 8 15.25 13.68 -15.36
CA VAL A 8 15.65 12.65 -14.40
C VAL A 8 15.99 13.29 -13.06
N ARG A 9 16.78 14.38 -13.06
CA ARG A 9 17.07 15.14 -11.83
C ARG A 9 15.80 15.66 -11.17
N LYS A 10 14.85 16.14 -11.97
CA LYS A 10 13.55 16.61 -11.47
C LYS A 10 12.75 15.47 -10.82
N ALA A 11 12.63 14.33 -11.49
CA ALA A 11 11.91 13.16 -11.00
C ALA A 11 12.48 12.66 -9.67
N GLN A 12 13.81 12.48 -9.60
CA GLN A 12 14.48 12.07 -8.37
C GLN A 12 14.35 13.13 -7.27
N ARG A 13 14.33 14.42 -7.61
CA ARG A 13 14.10 15.50 -6.63
C ARG A 13 12.68 15.48 -6.06
N CYS A 14 11.65 15.15 -6.85
CA CYS A 14 10.29 15.00 -6.34
C CYS A 14 10.18 13.89 -5.27
N LEU A 15 10.84 12.75 -5.50
CA LEU A 15 10.88 11.65 -4.52
C LEU A 15 11.61 12.05 -3.24
N ARG A 16 12.76 12.74 -3.37
CA ARG A 16 13.49 13.27 -2.20
C ARG A 16 12.67 14.31 -1.44
N MET A 17 11.94 15.17 -2.15
CA MET A 17 11.03 16.15 -1.53
C MET A 17 9.94 15.43 -0.72
N LEU A 18 9.34 14.35 -1.25
CA LEU A 18 8.39 13.53 -0.50
C LEU A 18 9.04 12.90 0.74
N SER A 19 10.28 12.44 0.65
CA SER A 19 11.04 11.94 1.80
C SER A 19 11.29 13.04 2.85
N GLU A 20 11.55 14.28 2.44
CA GLU A 20 11.64 15.42 3.36
C GLU A 20 10.31 15.75 4.05
N LEU A 21 9.18 15.65 3.33
CA LEU A 21 7.84 15.75 3.95
C LEU A 21 7.65 14.65 5.02
N HIS A 22 8.10 13.42 4.76
CA HIS A 22 8.03 12.34 5.74
C HIS A 22 8.89 12.60 6.97
N ARG A 23 10.09 13.16 6.81
CA ARG A 23 10.95 13.60 7.93
C ARG A 23 10.31 14.70 8.77
N LEU A 24 9.46 15.53 8.14
CA LEU A 24 8.69 16.60 8.78
C LEU A 24 7.39 16.11 9.45
N GLY A 25 7.06 14.82 9.40
CA GLY A 25 5.89 14.23 10.06
C GLY A 25 4.65 14.05 9.17
N TYR A 26 4.83 14.16 7.85
CA TYR A 26 3.77 13.99 6.85
C TYR A 26 3.84 12.63 6.14
N GLN A 27 4.01 11.55 6.90
CA GLN A 27 4.28 10.22 6.34
C GLN A 27 3.05 9.58 5.67
N GLN A 28 1.85 10.11 5.89
CA GLN A 28 0.64 9.65 5.20
C GLN A 28 0.49 10.25 3.79
N LEU A 29 1.45 11.06 3.32
CA LEU A 29 1.53 11.46 1.92
C LEU A 29 2.22 10.38 1.09
N ARG A 30 1.68 10.14 -0.10
CA ARG A 30 2.24 9.22 -1.09
C ARG A 30 2.51 9.95 -2.40
N GLY A 31 3.42 9.40 -3.20
CA GLY A 31 3.81 9.93 -4.50
C GLY A 31 3.49 8.94 -5.61
N MET A 32 2.93 9.44 -6.72
CA MET A 32 2.73 8.70 -7.96
C MET A 32 3.53 9.39 -9.07
N SER A 33 4.50 8.70 -9.64
CA SER A 33 5.22 9.15 -10.82
C SER A 33 4.60 8.58 -12.09
N TYR A 34 4.39 9.40 -13.11
CA TYR A 34 3.81 8.94 -14.37
C TYR A 34 4.27 9.80 -15.55
N PHE A 35 4.08 9.31 -16.76
CA PHE A 35 4.33 10.02 -18.00
C PHE A 35 3.04 10.28 -18.75
N ASN A 36 2.98 11.40 -19.45
CA ASN A 36 2.00 11.64 -20.50
C ASN A 36 2.70 12.23 -21.73
N ALA A 37 1.95 12.55 -22.79
CA ALA A 37 2.48 13.23 -23.99
C ALA A 37 3.38 14.46 -23.71
N GLN A 38 3.22 15.12 -22.56
CA GLN A 38 3.98 16.29 -22.16
C GLN A 38 5.16 15.97 -21.21
N GLY A 39 5.50 14.70 -21.04
CA GLY A 39 6.63 14.23 -20.24
C GLY A 39 6.30 13.84 -18.80
N PHE A 40 7.35 13.76 -17.97
CA PHE A 40 7.26 13.30 -16.58
C PHE A 40 6.32 14.16 -15.72
N ARG A 41 5.57 13.49 -14.86
CA ARG A 41 4.66 14.06 -13.86
C ARG A 41 4.85 13.34 -12.54
N PHE A 42 4.68 14.10 -11.46
CA PHE A 42 4.67 13.58 -10.10
C PHE A 42 3.45 14.13 -9.37
N ALA A 43 2.56 13.23 -8.96
CA ALA A 43 1.42 13.55 -8.12
C ALA A 43 1.75 13.24 -6.66
N ILE A 44 1.31 14.10 -5.75
CA ILE A 44 1.34 13.89 -4.30
C ILE A 44 -0.08 14.05 -3.79
N ALA A 45 -0.53 13.07 -3.01
CA ALA A 45 -1.84 13.09 -2.38
C ALA A 45 -1.80 12.34 -1.04
N PRO A 46 -2.83 12.50 -0.19
CA PRO A 46 -2.99 11.68 1.00
C PRO A 46 -3.15 10.20 0.64
N ARG A 47 -2.72 9.33 1.55
CA ARG A 47 -2.75 7.88 1.40
C ARG A 47 -4.06 7.30 0.89
N ASP A 48 -5.20 7.84 1.33
CA ASP A 48 -6.53 7.32 1.00
C ASP A 48 -6.95 7.57 -0.47
N TYR A 49 -6.18 8.39 -1.18
CA TYR A 49 -6.31 8.58 -2.63
C TYR A 49 -5.64 7.48 -3.45
N PHE A 50 -4.72 6.73 -2.85
CA PHE A 50 -3.97 5.69 -3.54
C PHE A 50 -4.70 4.35 -3.48
N ALA A 51 -4.56 3.58 -4.56
CA ALA A 51 -4.98 2.19 -4.62
C ALA A 51 -4.22 1.31 -3.60
N ASP A 52 -4.66 0.07 -3.47
CA ASP A 52 -4.08 -0.90 -2.53
C ASP A 52 -2.60 -1.19 -2.80
N ASN A 53 -2.14 -1.01 -4.04
CA ASN A 53 -0.72 -1.13 -4.41
C ASN A 53 0.16 0.03 -3.90
N GLY A 54 -0.45 1.10 -3.41
CA GLY A 54 0.20 2.24 -2.76
C GLY A 54 1.04 3.16 -3.61
N ILE A 55 1.06 2.95 -4.92
CA ILE A 55 1.84 3.75 -5.87
C ILE A 55 0.95 4.45 -6.92
N ALA A 56 -0.28 3.97 -7.11
CA ALA A 56 -1.21 4.50 -8.11
C ALA A 56 -2.35 5.29 -7.46
N ILE A 57 -2.65 6.45 -8.01
CA ILE A 57 -3.90 7.18 -7.79
C ILE A 57 -4.83 6.82 -8.96
N PRO A 58 -6.05 6.32 -8.70
CA PRO A 58 -7.06 6.10 -9.73
C PRO A 58 -7.29 7.32 -10.62
N THR A 59 -7.44 7.07 -11.92
CA THR A 59 -7.53 8.15 -12.95
C THR A 59 -8.64 9.15 -12.64
N ASP A 60 -9.78 8.67 -12.14
CA ASP A 60 -10.94 9.48 -11.75
C ASP A 60 -10.68 10.39 -10.54
N LYS A 61 -9.65 10.09 -9.73
CA LYS A 61 -9.23 10.91 -8.58
C LYS A 61 -8.12 11.91 -8.89
N LEU A 62 -7.44 11.81 -10.04
CA LEU A 62 -6.29 12.68 -10.37
C LEU A 62 -6.65 14.17 -10.49
N SER A 63 -7.92 14.50 -10.71
CA SER A 63 -8.42 15.88 -10.81
C SER A 63 -8.92 16.46 -9.49
N ASP A 64 -8.85 15.70 -8.38
CA ASP A 64 -9.31 16.15 -7.07
C ASP A 64 -8.40 17.26 -6.51
N SER A 65 -9.03 18.22 -5.82
CA SER A 65 -8.39 19.28 -5.04
C SER A 65 -7.30 18.82 -4.07
N LEU A 66 -7.36 17.60 -3.55
CA LEU A 66 -6.35 17.02 -2.65
C LEU A 66 -5.21 16.29 -3.38
N VAL A 67 -5.10 16.43 -4.71
CA VAL A 67 -4.01 15.89 -5.51
C VAL A 67 -3.18 17.03 -6.10
N ALA A 68 -1.93 17.15 -5.65
CA ALA A 68 -0.98 18.11 -6.19
C ALA A 68 -0.12 17.46 -7.28
N ILE A 69 -0.10 18.01 -8.49
CA ILE A 69 0.61 17.44 -9.64
C ILE A 69 1.64 18.43 -10.18
N THR A 70 2.87 17.97 -10.43
CA THR A 70 3.89 18.78 -11.09
C THR A 70 3.61 18.97 -12.58
N GLY A 71 3.91 20.14 -13.15
CA GLY A 71 3.91 20.32 -14.62
C GLY A 71 5.16 19.74 -15.30
N ALA A 72 5.24 19.85 -16.64
CA ALA A 72 6.40 19.39 -17.42
C ALA A 72 7.70 20.11 -17.03
N GLY A 73 7.68 21.46 -17.05
CA GLY A 73 8.81 22.30 -16.67
C GLY A 73 8.85 22.56 -15.16
N HIS A 74 7.75 23.07 -14.59
CA HIS A 74 7.72 23.58 -13.23
C HIS A 74 7.16 22.58 -12.19
N TYR A 75 7.62 22.67 -10.94
CA TYR A 75 7.00 21.95 -9.81
C TYR A 75 5.69 22.62 -9.44
N PHE A 76 4.56 21.90 -9.53
CA PHE A 76 3.24 22.39 -9.15
C PHE A 76 2.87 23.79 -9.69
N SER A 77 3.34 24.11 -10.91
CA SER A 77 3.20 25.44 -11.54
C SER A 77 3.90 26.60 -10.81
N TRP A 78 4.86 26.30 -9.91
CA TRP A 78 5.66 27.29 -9.20
C TRP A 78 6.81 27.82 -10.07
N THR A 79 6.94 29.14 -10.12
CA THR A 79 7.97 29.84 -10.91
C THR A 79 9.24 30.14 -10.12
N ASP A 80 9.24 29.94 -8.80
CA ASP A 80 10.31 30.32 -7.87
C ASP A 80 11.04 29.10 -7.29
N THR A 81 11.34 28.12 -8.15
CA THR A 81 11.93 26.82 -7.75
C THR A 81 13.35 26.61 -8.23
N ASP A 82 13.91 27.60 -8.94
CA ASP A 82 15.29 27.55 -9.42
C ASP A 82 16.28 27.43 -8.27
N GLY A 83 17.19 26.47 -8.39
CA GLY A 83 18.19 26.16 -7.36
C GLY A 83 17.64 25.53 -6.07
N ASN A 84 16.32 25.33 -5.93
CA ASN A 84 15.74 24.76 -4.72
C ASN A 84 16.14 23.28 -4.57
N ASP A 85 16.54 22.91 -3.37
CA ASP A 85 16.75 21.52 -2.99
C ASP A 85 15.43 20.84 -2.57
N ALA A 86 15.50 19.54 -2.30
CA ALA A 86 14.33 18.75 -1.90
C ALA A 86 13.68 19.30 -0.62
N ARG A 87 14.48 19.80 0.32
CA ARG A 87 14.01 20.33 1.60
C ARG A 87 13.22 21.62 1.43
N THR A 88 13.77 22.56 0.67
CA THR A 88 13.14 23.85 0.35
C THR A 88 11.82 23.62 -0.38
N LEU A 89 11.78 22.66 -1.32
CA LEU A 89 10.55 22.30 -2.03
C LEU A 89 9.49 21.71 -1.08
N ALA A 90 9.89 20.91 -0.09
CA ALA A 90 8.97 20.32 0.89
C ALA A 90 8.36 21.40 1.80
N GLU A 91 9.15 22.38 2.23
CA GLU A 91 8.67 23.53 3.04
C GLU A 91 7.69 24.41 2.23
N LYS A 92 7.99 24.65 0.96
CA LYS A 92 7.04 25.31 0.03
C LYS A 92 5.77 24.49 -0.15
N PHE A 93 5.87 23.16 -0.24
CA PHE A 93 4.71 22.29 -0.38
C PHE A 93 3.76 22.41 0.81
N ILE A 94 4.29 22.36 2.03
CA ILE A 94 3.49 22.53 3.26
C ILE A 94 2.79 23.90 3.29
N THR A 95 3.49 24.95 2.85
CA THR A 95 2.95 26.31 2.85
C THR A 95 1.88 26.52 1.79
N ARG A 96 2.05 25.93 0.59
CA ARG A 96 1.19 26.17 -0.58
C ARG A 96 0.07 25.16 -0.75
N PHE A 97 0.20 23.98 -0.17
CA PHE A 97 -0.81 22.93 -0.15
C PHE A 97 -1.15 22.51 1.29
N PRO A 98 -1.65 23.45 2.13
CA PRO A 98 -1.85 23.19 3.55
C PRO A 98 -2.86 22.08 3.82
N ASP A 99 -3.92 21.95 3.02
CA ASP A 99 -4.96 20.93 3.20
C ASP A 99 -4.43 19.51 2.89
N ILE A 100 -3.63 19.39 1.83
CA ILE A 100 -2.94 18.13 1.48
C ILE A 100 -1.96 17.76 2.59
N ALA A 101 -1.12 18.71 3.01
CA ALA A 101 -0.15 18.49 4.07
C ALA A 101 -0.83 18.11 5.40
N LEU A 102 -1.91 18.79 5.79
CA LEU A 102 -2.66 18.48 7.00
C LEU A 102 -3.24 17.07 6.97
N THR A 103 -3.84 16.66 5.86
CA THR A 103 -4.38 15.30 5.68
C THR A 103 -3.26 14.23 5.67
N GLY A 104 -2.08 14.62 5.19
CA GLY A 104 -0.88 13.78 5.17
C GLY A 104 -0.16 13.62 6.51
N LYS A 105 -0.58 14.34 7.57
CA LYS A 105 0.08 14.30 8.87
C LYS A 105 -0.12 12.93 9.54
N GLY A 106 0.97 12.38 10.07
CA GLY A 106 0.93 11.08 10.75
C GLY A 106 2.18 10.25 10.49
N ARG A 107 2.20 9.05 11.07
CA ARG A 107 3.29 8.08 10.90
C ARG A 107 2.86 6.95 9.97
N ASP A 108 3.74 6.62 9.03
CA ASP A 108 3.66 5.46 8.14
C ASP A 108 5.10 5.00 7.86
N TRP A 109 5.65 4.24 8.81
CA TRP A 109 7.03 3.76 8.72
C TRP A 109 7.24 2.79 7.56
N GLY A 110 6.20 2.04 7.18
CA GLY A 110 6.27 1.09 6.07
C GLY A 110 6.48 1.82 4.75
N TYR A 111 5.67 2.85 4.47
CA TYR A 111 5.82 3.64 3.26
C TYR A 111 7.08 4.52 3.30
N ALA A 112 7.42 5.13 4.45
CA ALA A 112 8.62 5.96 4.59
C ALA A 112 9.93 5.15 4.42
N GLY A 113 9.99 3.94 4.98
CA GLY A 113 11.11 3.02 4.81
C GLY A 113 11.26 2.59 3.35
N TRP A 114 10.16 2.14 2.74
CA TRP A 114 10.11 1.79 1.32
C TRP A 114 10.57 2.94 0.41
N LEU A 115 10.13 4.16 0.66
CA LEU A 115 10.54 5.34 -0.13
C LEU A 115 12.04 5.61 0.02
N SER A 116 12.59 5.42 1.23
CA SER A 116 14.03 5.57 1.46
C SER A 116 14.84 4.53 0.68
N GLU A 117 14.39 3.28 0.64
CA GLU A 117 15.02 2.22 -0.15
C GLU A 117 14.92 2.51 -1.65
N LEU A 118 13.75 2.95 -2.13
CA LEU A 118 13.56 3.35 -3.52
C LEU A 118 14.52 4.49 -3.91
N ILE A 119 14.67 5.52 -3.07
CA ILE A 119 15.62 6.60 -3.34
C ILE A 119 17.06 6.07 -3.43
N GLY A 120 17.47 5.19 -2.52
CA GLY A 120 18.79 4.56 -2.57
C GLY A 120 19.00 3.67 -3.80
N PHE A 121 17.95 2.99 -4.25
CA PHE A 121 17.96 2.22 -5.50
C PHE A 121 18.19 3.14 -6.71
N LEU A 122 17.45 4.24 -6.81
CA LEU A 122 17.54 5.18 -7.93
C LEU A 122 18.86 5.97 -7.97
N GLU A 123 19.58 6.09 -6.85
CA GLU A 123 20.90 6.75 -6.79
C GLU A 123 21.99 6.03 -7.59
N GLN A 124 21.75 4.78 -7.97
CA GLN A 124 22.69 3.95 -8.73
C GLN A 124 22.75 4.33 -10.22
N GLY A 125 21.81 5.11 -10.74
CA GLY A 125 21.80 5.48 -12.16
C GLY A 125 20.77 6.52 -12.56
N ASP A 126 20.65 6.71 -13.88
CA ASP A 126 19.63 7.58 -14.48
C ASP A 126 18.29 6.83 -14.56
N MET A 127 17.73 6.55 -13.38
CA MET A 127 16.52 5.76 -13.21
C MET A 127 15.35 6.58 -12.67
N VAL A 128 14.14 6.29 -13.17
CA VAL A 128 12.90 6.95 -12.77
C VAL A 128 11.79 5.92 -12.61
N PRO A 129 11.12 5.83 -11.44
CA PRO A 129 9.96 4.96 -11.30
C PRO A 129 8.81 5.50 -12.15
N THR A 130 8.07 4.62 -12.82
CA THR A 130 6.96 5.02 -13.69
C THR A 130 5.75 4.12 -13.45
N VAL A 131 4.68 4.72 -12.94
CA VAL A 131 3.45 4.03 -12.56
C VAL A 131 2.44 3.99 -13.72
N CYS A 132 2.42 5.00 -14.59
CA CYS A 132 1.47 5.11 -15.69
C CYS A 132 2.08 5.84 -16.90
N TRP A 133 1.66 5.49 -18.11
CA TRP A 133 1.96 6.16 -19.38
C TRP A 133 0.80 6.00 -20.38
N GLU A 134 0.76 6.82 -21.43
CA GLU A 134 -0.40 6.98 -22.32
C GLU A 134 -0.80 5.68 -23.05
N GLU A 135 0.19 4.90 -23.49
CA GLU A 135 0.00 3.65 -24.21
C GLU A 135 0.05 2.42 -23.30
N MET A 136 0.03 2.59 -21.97
CA MET A 136 0.10 1.47 -21.03
C MET A 136 -1.00 0.44 -21.29
N GLU A 137 -0.60 -0.83 -21.32
CA GLU A 137 -1.52 -1.95 -21.24
C GLU A 137 -1.93 -2.21 -19.78
N GLY A 138 -3.23 -2.30 -19.54
CA GLY A 138 -3.79 -2.49 -18.20
C GLY A 138 -3.96 -1.19 -17.43
N LEU A 139 -4.20 -1.34 -16.13
CA LEU A 139 -4.48 -0.25 -15.22
C LEU A 139 -3.35 -0.12 -14.17
N PRO A 140 -2.93 1.10 -13.81
CA PRO A 140 -1.80 1.31 -12.89
C PRO A 140 -2.05 0.75 -11.48
N GLU A 141 -3.31 0.58 -11.07
CA GLU A 141 -3.71 -0.01 -9.79
C GLU A 141 -3.42 -1.52 -9.74
N ASN A 142 -3.34 -2.17 -10.91
CA ASN A 142 -3.10 -3.62 -11.03
C ASN A 142 -1.61 -3.98 -11.09
N LEU A 143 -0.71 -2.99 -11.03
CA LEU A 143 0.72 -3.24 -10.96
C LEU A 143 1.05 -4.07 -9.70
N THR A 144 1.85 -5.12 -9.88
CA THR A 144 2.33 -6.02 -8.81
C THR A 144 3.76 -5.71 -8.40
N THR A 145 4.46 -4.88 -9.17
CA THR A 145 5.79 -4.32 -8.89
C THR A 145 5.82 -2.89 -9.40
N LEU A 146 6.71 -2.05 -8.86
CA LEU A 146 6.94 -0.69 -9.36
C LEU A 146 7.92 -0.74 -10.54
N PRO A 147 7.47 -0.43 -11.78
CA PRO A 147 8.37 -0.41 -12.92
C PRO A 147 9.34 0.76 -12.79
N VAL A 148 10.60 0.54 -13.18
CA VAL A 148 11.63 1.58 -13.20
C VAL A 148 12.16 1.75 -14.60
N TRP A 149 12.06 2.97 -15.13
CA TRP A 149 12.64 3.35 -16.40
C TRP A 149 14.12 3.65 -16.24
N VAL A 150 14.92 3.17 -17.18
CA VAL A 150 16.35 3.46 -17.30
C VAL A 150 16.54 4.35 -18.52
N GLU A 151 17.11 5.53 -18.30
CA GLU A 151 17.33 6.47 -19.39
C GLU A 151 18.34 5.92 -20.41
N GLY A 152 18.04 6.09 -21.70
CA GLY A 152 18.83 5.56 -22.81
C GLY A 152 18.63 4.07 -23.11
N GLN A 153 17.60 3.44 -22.53
CA GLN A 153 17.18 2.08 -22.87
C GLN A 153 15.76 2.04 -23.43
N ASP A 154 15.43 0.96 -24.14
CA ASP A 154 14.06 0.67 -24.55
C ASP A 154 13.27 0.18 -23.34
N ASN A 155 12.45 1.07 -22.79
CA ASN A 155 11.73 0.85 -21.53
C ASN A 155 10.43 0.05 -21.71
N PHE A 156 9.99 -0.17 -22.95
CA PHE A 156 8.72 -0.80 -23.26
C PHE A 156 8.78 -1.71 -24.48
N ASN A 157 7.97 -2.76 -24.44
CA ASN A 157 7.66 -3.62 -25.58
C ASN A 157 6.25 -3.31 -26.08
N TRP A 158 6.07 -3.25 -27.39
CA TRP A 158 4.78 -2.99 -28.01
C TRP A 158 3.98 -4.27 -28.21
N ILE A 159 2.71 -4.25 -27.81
CA ILE A 159 1.70 -5.29 -28.02
C ILE A 159 0.52 -4.62 -28.72
N GLY A 160 0.53 -4.65 -30.06
CA GLY A 160 -0.44 -3.90 -30.86
C GLY A 160 -0.26 -2.39 -30.70
N ASN A 161 -1.31 -1.70 -30.27
CA ASN A 161 -1.30 -0.26 -29.98
C ASN A 161 -1.05 0.07 -28.50
N LYS A 162 -0.79 -0.96 -27.68
CA LYS A 162 -0.48 -0.83 -26.26
C LYS A 162 0.97 -1.25 -26.01
N SER A 163 1.50 -0.86 -24.86
CA SER A 163 2.86 -1.20 -24.47
C SER A 163 2.92 -1.70 -23.03
N VAL A 164 3.82 -2.65 -22.81
CA VAL A 164 4.15 -3.22 -21.51
C VAL A 164 5.58 -2.87 -21.15
N ILE A 165 5.90 -2.87 -19.86
CA ILE A 165 7.27 -2.66 -19.39
C ILE A 165 8.21 -3.68 -20.03
N SER A 166 9.40 -3.24 -20.44
CA SER A 166 10.43 -4.16 -20.91
C SER A 166 10.90 -5.08 -19.78
N GLN A 167 11.10 -6.38 -20.07
CA GLN A 167 11.65 -7.34 -19.11
C GLN A 167 13.10 -7.03 -18.72
N SER A 168 13.82 -6.23 -19.52
CA SER A 168 15.17 -5.75 -19.18
C SER A 168 15.17 -4.69 -18.10
N ASN A 169 14.02 -4.06 -17.83
CA ASN A 169 13.93 -3.00 -16.85
C ASN A 169 14.00 -3.55 -15.42
N PRO A 170 14.63 -2.81 -14.50
CA PRO A 170 14.52 -3.10 -13.10
C PRO A 170 13.08 -2.93 -12.62
N HIS A 171 12.70 -3.79 -11.69
CA HIS A 171 11.44 -3.70 -10.95
C HIS A 171 11.77 -3.48 -9.49
N PHE A 172 11.07 -2.54 -8.85
CA PHE A 172 11.18 -2.30 -7.43
C PHE A 172 9.97 -2.90 -6.71
N PRO A 173 10.10 -3.52 -5.52
CA PRO A 173 8.96 -4.02 -4.79
C PRO A 173 7.96 -2.90 -4.49
N LEU A 174 6.68 -3.22 -4.40
CA LEU A 174 5.66 -2.25 -3.99
C LEU A 174 5.80 -1.87 -2.51
N PRO A 175 5.33 -0.67 -2.12
CA PRO A 175 5.27 -0.32 -0.71
C PRO A 175 4.37 -1.29 0.02
N ILE A 176 4.77 -1.62 1.24
CA ILE A 176 3.92 -2.31 2.20
C ILE A 176 2.76 -1.35 2.53
N THR A 177 1.64 -1.46 1.82
CA THR A 177 0.42 -0.75 2.18
C THR A 177 -0.22 -1.44 3.38
N LYS A 178 -1.37 -1.00 3.90
CA LYS A 178 -2.04 -1.72 5.00
C LYS A 178 -2.42 -3.17 4.60
N ALA A 179 -2.35 -3.53 3.32
CA ALA A 179 -2.39 -4.93 2.86
C ALA A 179 -1.11 -5.73 3.24
N GLY A 180 -0.06 -5.07 3.70
CA GLY A 180 1.20 -5.65 4.16
C GLY A 180 1.54 -5.35 5.62
N GLN A 181 0.66 -4.69 6.39
CA GLN A 181 0.63 -4.93 7.85
C GLN A 181 0.02 -6.32 8.04
N SER A 182 0.80 -7.37 7.73
CA SER A 182 0.36 -8.75 7.72
C SER A 182 -0.91 -8.93 6.86
N ARG A 183 -0.76 -9.31 5.58
CA ARG A 183 -1.65 -10.39 5.10
C ARG A 183 -1.50 -11.46 6.17
N GLY A 184 -2.54 -11.63 6.99
CA GLY A 184 -2.55 -12.55 8.12
C GLY A 184 -1.73 -13.76 7.74
N GLU A 185 -0.71 -14.11 8.53
CA GLU A 185 -0.04 -15.39 8.38
C GLU A 185 -1.10 -16.43 8.03
N TRP A 186 -0.93 -17.23 6.95
CA TRP A 186 -1.98 -18.16 6.49
C TRP A 186 -2.67 -18.77 7.71
N TRP A 187 -4.01 -18.71 7.79
CA TRP A 187 -4.72 -18.99 9.05
C TRP A 187 -4.29 -20.31 9.71
N GLY A 188 -3.85 -21.30 8.93
CA GLY A 188 -3.30 -22.57 9.41
C GLY A 188 -1.96 -22.49 10.16
N ARG A 189 -1.36 -21.31 10.29
CA ARG A 189 -0.20 -21.04 11.15
C ARG A 189 -0.52 -20.09 12.31
N GLN A 190 -1.73 -19.54 12.37
CA GLN A 190 -2.14 -18.65 13.45
C GLN A 190 -2.60 -19.48 14.65
N PRO A 191 -1.87 -19.48 15.80
CA PRO A 191 -2.22 -20.29 16.96
C PRO A 191 -3.64 -20.04 17.47
N TYR A 192 -4.08 -18.78 17.37
CA TYR A 192 -5.44 -18.38 17.74
C TYR A 192 -6.53 -19.26 17.10
N TRP A 193 -6.35 -19.70 15.85
CA TRP A 193 -7.30 -20.57 15.14
C TRP A 193 -6.95 -22.05 15.24
N THR A 194 -5.67 -22.40 15.10
CA THR A 194 -5.25 -23.80 15.09
C THR A 194 -5.44 -24.47 16.44
N ASP A 195 -5.20 -23.75 17.53
CA ASP A 195 -5.35 -24.28 18.89
C ASP A 195 -6.83 -24.51 19.20
N ALA A 196 -7.70 -23.58 18.79
CA ALA A 196 -9.15 -23.73 18.91
C ALA A 196 -9.65 -24.99 18.19
N LEU A 197 -9.18 -25.22 16.96
CA LEU A 197 -9.55 -26.40 16.18
C LEU A 197 -8.99 -27.69 16.78
N HIS A 198 -7.81 -27.64 17.38
CA HIS A 198 -7.24 -28.78 18.10
C HIS A 198 -8.09 -29.14 19.31
N GLU A 199 -8.50 -28.17 20.12
CA GLU A 199 -9.40 -28.36 21.27
C GLU A 199 -10.76 -28.89 20.83
N ILE A 200 -11.36 -28.32 19.77
CA ILE A 200 -12.61 -28.84 19.20
C ILE A 200 -12.44 -30.30 18.77
N SER A 201 -11.34 -30.65 18.11
CA SER A 201 -11.09 -32.03 17.66
C SER A 201 -11.01 -33.01 18.83
N GLN A 202 -10.43 -32.62 19.97
CA GLN A 202 -10.41 -33.45 21.18
C GLN A 202 -11.82 -33.64 21.74
N VAL A 203 -12.57 -32.56 21.90
CA VAL A 203 -13.93 -32.59 22.46
C VAL A 203 -14.91 -33.37 21.58
N MET A 204 -14.72 -33.31 20.26
CA MET A 204 -15.53 -34.10 19.32
C MET A 204 -15.25 -35.60 19.41
N GLN A 205 -14.02 -36.01 19.77
CA GLN A 205 -13.71 -37.41 20.06
C GLN A 205 -14.40 -37.90 21.34
N ASP A 206 -14.64 -37.00 22.29
CA ASP A 206 -15.30 -37.28 23.58
C ASP A 206 -16.84 -37.20 23.51
N GLY A 207 -17.43 -37.18 22.32
CA GLY A 207 -18.89 -37.18 22.12
C GLY A 207 -19.51 -35.81 21.79
N GLY A 208 -18.68 -34.78 21.61
CA GLY A 208 -19.11 -33.44 21.21
C GLY A 208 -19.63 -32.58 22.36
N ARG A 209 -19.83 -31.28 22.09
CA ARG A 209 -20.25 -30.28 23.09
C ARG A 209 -21.27 -29.31 22.49
N LEU A 210 -22.24 -28.90 23.31
CA LEU A 210 -23.13 -27.77 23.00
C LEU A 210 -22.39 -26.44 23.23
N VAL A 211 -22.37 -25.57 22.22
CA VAL A 211 -21.80 -24.22 22.30
C VAL A 211 -22.91 -23.22 22.65
N THR A 212 -22.77 -22.55 23.79
CA THR A 212 -23.71 -21.51 24.25
C THR A 212 -22.97 -20.19 24.38
N ILE A 213 -23.46 -19.13 23.72
CA ILE A 213 -22.83 -17.81 23.67
C ILE A 213 -23.78 -16.76 24.25
N ASP A 214 -23.35 -16.07 25.30
CA ASP A 214 -24.06 -14.90 25.84
C ASP A 214 -23.60 -13.64 25.09
N VAL A 215 -24.43 -13.19 24.14
CA VAL A 215 -24.15 -12.04 23.28
C VAL A 215 -23.89 -10.76 24.08
N LYS A 216 -24.52 -10.60 25.25
CA LYS A 216 -24.31 -9.40 26.08
C LYS A 216 -22.91 -9.34 26.66
N ARG A 217 -22.28 -10.50 26.91
CA ARG A 217 -20.96 -10.59 27.53
C ARG A 217 -19.81 -10.43 26.55
N ILE A 218 -20.03 -10.75 25.28
CA ILE A 218 -19.01 -10.65 24.24
C ILE A 218 -19.07 -9.31 23.47
N GLY A 219 -20.05 -8.45 23.77
CA GLY A 219 -20.34 -7.25 22.99
C GLY A 219 -19.12 -6.36 22.78
N ASP A 220 -18.43 -5.99 23.86
CA ASP A 220 -17.28 -5.09 23.79
C ASP A 220 -16.10 -5.73 23.05
N GLN A 221 -15.82 -7.01 23.30
CA GLN A 221 -14.71 -7.73 22.65
C GLN A 221 -14.99 -8.00 21.17
N LEU A 222 -16.26 -8.15 20.77
CA LEU A 222 -16.62 -8.37 19.37
C LEU A 222 -16.28 -7.17 18.49
N PHE A 223 -16.40 -5.95 19.03
CA PHE A 223 -16.09 -4.70 18.33
C PHE A 223 -14.69 -4.15 18.63
N ASP A 224 -13.90 -4.81 19.48
CA ASP A 224 -12.49 -4.49 19.67
C ASP A 224 -11.71 -4.77 18.38
N VAL A 225 -10.84 -3.83 17.98
CA VAL A 225 -9.97 -3.95 16.79
C VAL A 225 -9.04 -5.17 16.85
N ASN A 226 -8.73 -5.66 18.06
CA ASN A 226 -7.96 -6.89 18.29
C ASN A 226 -8.85 -8.09 18.64
N GLY A 227 -10.16 -7.93 18.51
CA GLY A 227 -11.19 -8.90 18.88
C GLY A 227 -11.41 -10.01 17.85
N PRO A 228 -12.20 -11.03 18.20
CA PRO A 228 -12.46 -12.20 17.38
C PRO A 228 -13.03 -11.88 15.99
N ALA A 229 -13.85 -10.83 15.83
CA ALA A 229 -14.46 -10.47 14.55
C ALA A 229 -13.44 -9.90 13.55
N TYR A 230 -12.57 -8.99 14.00
CA TYR A 230 -11.52 -8.41 13.16
C TYR A 230 -10.46 -9.46 12.80
N ARG A 231 -10.09 -10.33 13.74
CA ARG A 231 -9.21 -11.48 13.45
C ARG A 231 -9.81 -12.42 12.41
N LEU A 232 -11.12 -12.66 12.47
CA LEU A 232 -11.80 -13.54 11.51
C LEU A 232 -11.74 -12.95 10.10
N LEU A 233 -11.93 -11.65 9.96
CA LEU A 233 -11.84 -10.96 8.68
C LEU A 233 -10.48 -11.23 8.02
N ASP A 234 -9.39 -11.01 8.76
CA ASP A 234 -8.02 -11.24 8.28
C ASP A 234 -7.80 -12.71 7.89
N ALA A 235 -8.28 -13.65 8.71
CA ALA A 235 -8.15 -15.07 8.44
C ALA A 235 -8.96 -15.52 7.21
N MET A 236 -10.18 -15.00 7.02
CA MET A 236 -11.02 -15.29 5.87
C MET A 236 -10.43 -14.74 4.57
N SER A 237 -9.79 -13.56 4.62
CA SER A 237 -8.99 -13.07 3.50
C SER A 237 -7.87 -14.04 3.13
N SER A 238 -7.15 -14.61 4.11
CA SER A 238 -6.10 -15.61 3.82
C SER A 238 -6.63 -16.89 3.15
N VAL A 239 -7.87 -17.31 3.44
CA VAL A 239 -8.52 -18.46 2.79
C VAL A 239 -8.76 -18.16 1.31
N SER A 240 -9.34 -17.00 1.01
CA SER A 240 -9.60 -16.59 -0.37
C SER A 240 -8.32 -16.51 -1.19
N GLU A 241 -7.22 -16.12 -0.56
CA GLU A 241 -5.95 -15.90 -1.25
C GLU A 241 -5.14 -17.19 -1.46
N HIS A 242 -5.25 -18.18 -0.57
CA HIS A 242 -4.31 -19.32 -0.54
C HIS A 242 -4.97 -20.67 -0.82
N GLU A 243 -6.30 -20.78 -0.72
CA GLU A 243 -6.98 -22.08 -0.74
C GLU A 243 -7.93 -22.29 -1.93
N GLY A 244 -7.77 -21.52 -3.00
CA GLY A 244 -8.58 -21.69 -4.22
C GLY A 244 -8.49 -23.11 -4.79
N TYR A 245 -7.30 -23.74 -4.75
CA TYR A 245 -7.11 -25.12 -5.19
C TYR A 245 -7.71 -26.16 -4.23
N GLU A 246 -7.86 -25.81 -2.94
CA GLU A 246 -8.43 -26.70 -1.94
C GLU A 246 -9.94 -26.52 -1.74
N GLY A 247 -10.58 -25.63 -2.51
CA GLY A 247 -12.00 -25.34 -2.39
C GLY A 247 -12.36 -24.53 -1.14
N TYR A 248 -11.45 -23.68 -0.65
CA TYR A 248 -11.67 -22.75 0.46
C TYR A 248 -12.07 -23.44 1.79
N LYS A 249 -11.54 -24.64 2.05
CA LYS A 249 -11.89 -25.46 3.23
C LYS A 249 -11.56 -24.78 4.57
N GLY A 250 -10.68 -23.78 4.59
CA GLY A 250 -10.40 -22.96 5.76
C GLY A 250 -11.60 -22.16 6.24
N ALA A 251 -12.50 -21.74 5.34
CA ALA A 251 -13.67 -20.93 5.70
C ALA A 251 -14.59 -21.64 6.74
N PRO A 252 -15.08 -22.87 6.52
CA PRO A 252 -15.89 -23.55 7.52
C PRO A 252 -15.12 -23.85 8.82
N ARG A 253 -13.80 -24.06 8.76
CA ARG A 253 -12.96 -24.28 9.96
C ARG A 253 -12.84 -23.03 10.82
N LEU A 254 -12.64 -21.88 10.19
CA LEU A 254 -12.55 -20.60 10.88
C LEU A 254 -13.88 -20.22 11.56
N VAL A 255 -15.02 -20.55 10.96
CA VAL A 255 -16.33 -20.37 11.61
C VAL A 255 -16.43 -21.21 12.87
N LEU A 256 -16.03 -22.48 12.84
CA LEU A 256 -16.04 -23.35 14.02
C LEU A 256 -15.11 -22.82 15.12
N ALA A 257 -13.90 -22.42 14.75
CA ALA A 257 -12.93 -21.86 15.68
C ALA A 257 -13.43 -20.54 16.31
N LEU A 258 -14.11 -19.69 15.54
CA LEU A 258 -14.73 -18.47 16.06
C LEU A 258 -15.79 -18.77 17.10
N LEU A 259 -16.70 -19.71 16.83
CA LEU A 259 -17.76 -20.08 17.77
C LEU A 259 -17.18 -20.56 19.10
N TRP A 260 -16.10 -21.35 19.04
CA TRP A 260 -15.37 -21.80 20.22
C TRP A 260 -14.76 -20.64 21.01
N LYS A 261 -14.07 -19.72 20.34
CA LYS A 261 -13.48 -18.54 20.99
C LYS A 261 -14.51 -17.59 21.59
N LEU A 262 -15.65 -17.40 20.93
CA LEU A 262 -16.76 -16.60 21.47
C LEU A 262 -17.37 -17.26 22.73
N GLN A 263 -17.43 -18.59 22.77
CA GLN A 263 -17.84 -19.30 23.97
C GLN A 263 -16.84 -19.11 25.12
N GLU A 264 -15.53 -19.24 24.87
CA GLU A 264 -14.50 -18.98 25.90
C GLU A 264 -14.65 -17.59 26.51
N ILE A 265 -14.81 -16.55 25.68
CA ILE A 265 -14.99 -15.17 26.16
C ILE A 265 -16.28 -15.03 26.97
N SER A 266 -17.36 -15.65 26.50
CA SER A 266 -18.65 -15.69 27.20
C SER A 266 -18.56 -16.38 28.57
N GLU A 267 -17.72 -17.42 28.69
CA GLU A 267 -17.52 -18.22 29.91
C GLU A 267 -16.53 -17.57 30.90
N GLN A 268 -15.48 -16.92 30.40
CA GLN A 268 -14.49 -16.18 31.21
C GLN A 268 -15.08 -14.93 31.87
N SER A 269 -16.16 -14.39 31.30
CA SER A 269 -16.90 -13.23 31.84
C SER A 269 -17.91 -13.63 32.94
N LYS A 270 -17.73 -14.80 33.60
CA LYS A 270 -18.51 -15.18 34.79
C LYS A 270 -17.90 -14.48 36.04
N PRO A 271 -18.72 -13.85 36.89
CA PRO A 271 -18.25 -13.28 38.15
C PRO A 271 -17.73 -14.36 39.10
#